data_AF-B1ZMG3-F1
#
_entry.id   AF-B1ZMG3-F1
#
_cell.length_a   1.000
_cell.length_b   1.000
_cell.length_c   1.000
_cell.angle_alpha   90.00
_cell.angle_beta   90.00
_cell.angle_gamma   90.00
#
_symmetry.space_group_name_H-M   'P 1'
#
loop_
_entity.id
_entity.type
_entity.pdbx_description
1 polymer ?
#
loop_
_entity_poly.entity_id
_entity_poly.type
_entity_poly.pdbx_seq_one_letter_code
_entity_poly.pdbx_strand_id
1 'polypeptide(L)'
;MPALKDLLEGKPLRSPLHPSLVHLPVALFPLSVLLDIASWIFADPTLYLVRGAFLTLTIGLVTAVFAAVFGIVDYTEIRSDHPAKKTATLHMVLNLVAVGLFALGAGLRYGNLDASHTAAFPLITSLVGLAILGYSGYLGGHLVYSDGVAVGRHRRDTRLPENTVTVSAAGAASVVVPGAAELRPGETLRAEVDGTVMTIARTASQTCAFQEFCTHRFGPLSEGRIEGNEMVCPWHRSRFDMRSGKVTQGPANVDLRTFAIETRGGRVAVERPTKSA
;
A
#
# COMPACT_ATOMS: atom_id res chain seq x y z
N MET A 1 -19.23 12.56 17.07
CA MET A 1 -17.98 11.75 16.99
C MET A 1 -17.52 11.33 15.58
N PRO A 2 -18.25 11.49 14.44
CA PRO A 2 -17.72 11.08 13.14
C PRO A 2 -16.48 11.89 12.70
N ALA A 3 -16.41 13.18 13.04
CA ALA A 3 -15.27 14.04 12.69
C ALA A 3 -13.92 13.59 13.28
N LEU A 4 -13.89 13.02 14.50
CA LEU A 4 -12.65 12.52 15.11
C LEU A 4 -12.19 11.22 14.45
N LYS A 5 -13.13 10.32 14.17
CA LYS A 5 -12.86 9.07 13.45
C LYS A 5 -12.34 9.36 12.04
N ASP A 6 -12.99 10.27 11.31
CA ASP A 6 -12.54 10.68 9.98
C ASP A 6 -11.12 11.29 9.98
N LEU A 7 -10.80 12.08 11.02
CA LEU A 7 -9.45 12.63 11.21
C LEU A 7 -8.40 11.54 11.45
N LEU A 8 -8.70 10.58 12.31
CA LEU A 8 -7.79 9.46 12.62
C LEU A 8 -7.66 8.47 11.46
N GLU A 9 -8.63 8.40 10.56
CA GLU A 9 -8.49 7.66 9.31
C GLU A 9 -7.65 8.41 8.26
N GLY A 10 -7.32 9.69 8.51
CA GLY A 10 -6.59 10.52 7.56
C GLY A 10 -7.44 11.02 6.39
N LYS A 11 -8.78 10.92 6.46
CA LYS A 11 -9.67 11.41 5.39
C LYS A 11 -9.44 12.88 5.02
N PRO A 12 -9.23 13.82 5.96
CA PRO A 12 -8.92 15.21 5.63
C PRO A 12 -7.62 15.38 4.83
N LEU A 13 -6.64 14.51 5.08
CA LEU A 13 -5.32 14.52 4.44
C LEU A 13 -5.25 13.61 3.21
N ARG A 14 -6.33 12.87 2.90
CA ARG A 14 -6.43 11.89 1.81
C ARG A 14 -5.29 10.88 1.79
N SER A 15 -4.71 10.58 2.95
CA SER A 15 -3.50 9.77 3.08
C SER A 15 -3.60 8.84 4.28
N PRO A 16 -3.17 7.57 4.18
CA PRO A 16 -3.21 6.62 5.29
C PRO A 16 -2.21 7.03 6.37
N LEU A 17 -2.71 7.45 7.53
CA LEU A 17 -1.89 8.02 8.59
C LEU A 17 -1.04 6.98 9.31
N HIS A 18 -1.61 5.84 9.69
CA HIS A 18 -0.87 4.80 10.41
C HIS A 18 0.36 4.29 9.63
N PRO A 19 0.24 3.82 8.36
CA PRO A 19 1.41 3.42 7.56
C PRO A 19 2.47 4.51 7.36
N SER A 20 2.07 5.78 7.43
CA SER A 20 3.00 6.91 7.28
C SER A 20 3.71 7.24 8.59
N LEU A 21 3.02 7.13 9.73
CA LEU A 21 3.55 7.46 11.07
C LEU A 21 4.50 6.39 11.61
N VAL A 22 4.36 5.12 11.21
CA VAL A 22 5.23 4.03 11.68
C VAL A 22 6.69 4.17 11.23
N HIS A 23 7.00 5.00 10.24
CA HIS A 23 8.38 5.20 9.79
C HIS A 23 9.30 5.76 10.89
N LEU A 24 8.79 6.63 11.76
CA LEU A 24 9.57 7.20 12.87
C LEU A 24 10.02 6.12 13.88
N PRO A 25 9.12 5.35 14.52
CA PRO A 25 9.55 4.32 15.46
C PRO A 25 10.37 3.21 14.78
N VAL A 26 10.03 2.83 13.54
CA VAL A 26 10.79 1.83 12.77
C VAL A 26 12.22 2.29 12.48
N ALA A 27 12.49 3.59 12.39
CA ALA A 27 13.86 4.10 12.23
C ALA A 27 14.58 4.29 13.58
N LEU A 28 13.87 4.77 14.61
CA LEU A 28 14.46 5.11 15.91
C LEU A 28 14.84 3.88 16.75
N PHE A 29 14.06 2.80 16.70
CA PHE A 29 14.39 1.59 17.47
C PHE A 29 15.68 0.88 16.97
N PRO A 30 15.88 0.64 15.66
CA PRO A 30 17.16 0.15 15.17
C PRO A 30 18.32 1.10 15.46
N LEU A 31 18.11 2.41 15.33
CA LEU A 31 19.14 3.41 15.65
C LEU A 31 19.57 3.31 17.12
N SER A 32 18.64 3.14 18.07
CA SER A 32 18.97 2.89 19.47
C SER A 32 19.86 1.65 19.64
N VAL A 33 19.54 0.55 18.98
CA VAL A 33 20.33 -0.69 19.05
C VAL A 33 21.72 -0.50 18.45
N LEU A 34 21.83 0.22 17.34
CA LEU A 34 23.12 0.54 16.72
C LEU A 34 23.99 1.39 17.66
N LEU A 35 23.41 2.36 18.36
CA LEU A 35 24.12 3.17 19.36
C LEU A 35 24.53 2.34 20.58
N ASP A 36 23.68 1.42 21.04
CA ASP A 36 24.06 0.48 22.10
C ASP A 36 25.25 -0.40 21.68
N ILE A 37 25.25 -0.95 20.46
CA ILE A 37 26.37 -1.74 19.93
C ILE A 37 27.63 -0.87 19.79
N ALA A 38 27.50 0.35 19.27
CA ALA A 38 28.61 1.29 19.15
C ALA A 38 29.23 1.60 20.53
N SER A 39 28.41 1.69 21.58
CA SER A 39 28.90 1.92 22.94
C SER A 39 29.85 0.81 23.42
N TRP A 40 29.66 -0.44 22.98
CA TRP A 40 30.59 -1.55 23.26
C TRP A 40 31.87 -1.49 22.43
N ILE A 41 31.79 -1.02 21.18
CA ILE A 41 32.94 -0.96 20.27
C ILE A 41 33.91 0.14 20.69
N PHE A 42 33.39 1.33 21.00
CA PHE A 42 34.22 2.48 21.33
C PHE A 42 34.52 2.57 22.84
N ALA A 43 33.57 2.16 23.68
CA ALA A 43 33.68 2.20 25.15
C ALA A 43 34.14 3.57 25.72
N ASP A 44 33.85 4.65 24.99
CA ASP A 44 34.22 6.02 25.34
C ASP A 44 32.98 6.80 25.83
N PRO A 45 32.90 7.13 27.14
CA PRO A 45 31.76 7.85 27.69
C PRO A 45 31.62 9.28 27.13
N THR A 46 32.66 9.88 26.56
CA THR A 46 32.61 11.23 25.98
C THR A 46 31.82 11.30 24.66
N LEU A 47 31.57 10.14 24.03
CA LEU A 47 30.74 10.02 22.84
C LEU A 47 29.23 10.00 23.16
N TYR A 48 28.85 9.90 24.44
CA TYR A 48 27.47 9.90 24.93
C TYR A 48 26.54 8.86 24.23
N LEU A 49 27.09 7.71 23.82
CA LEU A 49 26.37 6.71 23.02
C LEU A 49 25.21 6.06 23.79
N VAL A 50 25.37 5.79 25.10
CA VAL A 50 24.30 5.26 25.96
C VAL A 50 23.16 6.26 26.12
N ARG A 51 23.48 7.55 26.30
CA ARG A 51 22.48 8.65 26.33
C ARG A 51 21.77 8.77 24.98
N GLY A 52 22.50 8.70 23.87
CA GLY A 52 21.94 8.74 22.52
C GLY A 52 21.01 7.56 22.25
N ALA A 53 21.41 6.34 22.64
CA ALA A 53 20.59 5.15 22.55
C ALA A 53 19.29 5.31 23.36
N PHE A 54 19.39 5.78 24.60
CA PHE A 54 18.23 6.04 25.45
C PHE A 54 17.28 7.10 24.88
N LEU A 55 17.80 8.21 24.36
CA LEU A 55 16.99 9.29 23.79
C LEU A 55 16.23 8.81 22.54
N THR A 56 16.94 8.17 21.61
CA THR A 56 16.33 7.63 20.37
C THR A 56 15.29 6.56 20.69
N LEU A 57 15.57 5.66 21.63
CA LEU A 57 14.63 4.66 22.15
C LEU A 57 13.36 5.32 22.71
N THR A 58 13.51 6.35 23.54
CA THR A 58 12.39 7.03 24.21
C THR A 58 11.52 7.79 23.22
N ILE A 59 12.12 8.50 22.26
CA ILE A 59 11.37 9.17 21.17
C ILE A 59 10.67 8.11 20.29
N GLY A 60 11.34 6.98 20.05
CA GLY A 60 10.74 5.82 19.37
C GLY A 60 9.50 5.31 20.08
N LEU A 61 9.52 5.18 21.40
CA LEU A 61 8.35 4.75 22.20
C LEU A 61 7.19 5.74 22.09
N VAL A 62 7.45 7.04 22.22
CA VAL A 62 6.40 8.08 22.12
C VAL A 62 5.75 8.05 20.74
N THR A 63 6.56 8.00 19.68
CA THR A 63 6.06 7.95 18.30
C THR A 63 5.36 6.63 17.97
N ALA A 64 5.79 5.50 18.55
CA ALA A 64 5.10 4.22 18.42
C ALA A 64 3.71 4.23 19.06
N VAL A 65 3.57 4.78 20.28
CA VAL A 65 2.25 4.93 20.93
C VAL A 65 1.34 5.84 20.09
N PHE A 66 1.89 6.94 19.57
CA PHE A 66 1.13 7.83 18.69
C PHE A 66 0.64 7.12 17.42
N ALA A 67 1.51 6.38 16.73
CA ALA A 67 1.14 5.59 15.55
C ALA A 67 0.10 4.49 15.86
N ALA A 68 0.19 3.85 17.03
CA ALA A 68 -0.73 2.80 17.45
C ALA A 68 -2.20 3.28 17.57
N VAL A 69 -2.42 4.54 17.94
CA VAL A 69 -3.78 5.14 17.98
C VAL A 69 -4.46 5.04 16.61
N PHE A 70 -3.74 5.39 15.55
CA PHE A 70 -4.24 5.31 14.17
C PHE A 70 -4.40 3.84 13.73
N GLY A 71 -3.46 2.98 14.11
CA GLY A 71 -3.53 1.55 13.78
C GLY A 71 -4.72 0.81 14.41
N ILE A 72 -5.18 1.22 15.59
CA ILE A 72 -6.41 0.69 16.19
C ILE A 72 -7.63 1.04 15.35
N VAL A 73 -7.70 2.28 14.83
CA VAL A 73 -8.80 2.70 13.96
C VAL A 73 -8.83 1.86 12.69
N ASP A 74 -7.69 1.73 11.99
CA ASP A 74 -7.55 0.84 10.82
C ASP A 74 -8.01 -0.59 11.14
N TYR A 75 -7.62 -1.12 12.29
CA TYR A 75 -7.99 -2.47 12.72
C TYR A 75 -9.51 -2.64 12.86
N THR A 76 -10.22 -1.63 13.37
CA THR A 76 -11.69 -1.71 13.52
C THR A 76 -12.44 -1.72 12.19
N GLU A 77 -11.85 -1.18 11.12
CA GLU A 77 -12.46 -1.18 9.79
C GLU A 77 -12.35 -2.52 9.06
N ILE A 78 -11.38 -3.35 9.46
CA ILE A 78 -11.24 -4.69 8.88
C ILE A 78 -12.43 -5.54 9.34
N ARG A 79 -13.23 -6.00 8.37
CA ARG A 79 -14.33 -6.95 8.61
C ARG A 79 -13.82 -8.21 9.32
N SER A 80 -14.62 -8.73 10.26
CA SER A 80 -14.26 -9.87 11.10
C SER A 80 -14.07 -11.18 10.32
N ASP A 81 -14.74 -11.33 9.18
CA ASP A 81 -14.67 -12.49 8.30
C ASP A 81 -13.54 -12.42 7.25
N HIS A 82 -12.87 -11.27 7.13
CA HIS A 82 -11.79 -11.09 6.17
C HIS A 82 -10.50 -11.80 6.65
N PRO A 83 -9.78 -12.55 5.78
CA PRO A 83 -8.56 -13.27 6.17
C PRO A 83 -7.48 -12.36 6.78
N ALA A 84 -7.35 -11.13 6.30
CA ALA A 84 -6.44 -10.11 6.84
C ALA A 84 -6.65 -9.81 8.34
N LYS A 85 -7.83 -10.07 8.92
CA LYS A 85 -8.10 -9.80 10.34
C LYS A 85 -7.18 -10.60 11.27
N LYS A 86 -6.86 -11.85 10.93
CA LYS A 86 -5.93 -12.69 11.70
C LYS A 86 -4.52 -12.12 11.66
N THR A 87 -4.04 -11.80 10.46
CA THR A 87 -2.72 -11.19 10.25
C THR A 87 -2.60 -9.85 10.97
N ALA A 88 -3.63 -9.01 10.92
CA ALA A 88 -3.68 -7.72 11.61
C ALA A 88 -3.65 -7.88 13.14
N THR A 89 -4.35 -8.89 13.68
CA THR A 89 -4.32 -9.19 15.11
C THR A 89 -2.93 -9.65 15.55
N LEU A 90 -2.30 -10.55 14.80
CA LEU A 90 -0.93 -11.00 15.09
C LEU A 90 0.07 -9.83 15.02
N HIS A 91 -0.01 -9.01 13.98
CA HIS A 91 0.80 -7.80 13.84
C HIS A 91 0.64 -6.84 15.04
N MET A 92 -0.59 -6.59 15.48
CA MET A 92 -0.86 -5.76 16.65
C MET A 92 -0.24 -6.34 17.93
N VAL A 93 -0.45 -7.63 18.20
CA VAL A 93 0.10 -8.29 19.40
C VAL A 93 1.63 -8.25 19.41
N LEU A 94 2.27 -8.55 18.28
CA LEU A 94 3.74 -8.51 18.17
C LEU A 94 4.28 -7.09 18.43
N ASN A 95 3.63 -6.04 17.91
CA ASN A 95 4.05 -4.67 18.17
C ASN A 95 3.85 -4.25 19.63
N LEU A 96 2.78 -4.69 20.30
CA LEU A 96 2.59 -4.43 21.73
C LEU A 96 3.71 -5.09 22.56
N VAL A 97 4.08 -6.33 22.21
CA VAL A 97 5.21 -7.02 22.85
C VAL A 97 6.53 -6.29 22.59
N ALA A 98 6.81 -5.88 21.35
CA ALA A 98 8.03 -5.16 21.00
C ALA A 98 8.13 -3.81 21.74
N VAL A 99 7.06 -3.01 21.75
CA VAL A 99 7.00 -1.75 22.50
C VAL A 99 7.21 -1.99 24.00
N GLY A 100 6.63 -3.05 24.57
CA GLY A 100 6.85 -3.44 25.96
C GLY A 100 8.31 -3.77 26.28
N LEU A 101 8.99 -4.50 25.39
CA LEU A 101 10.42 -4.80 25.52
C LEU A 101 11.29 -3.55 25.41
N PHE A 102 10.99 -2.65 24.47
CA PHE A 102 11.71 -1.38 24.35
C PHE A 102 11.48 -0.46 25.56
N ALA A 103 10.27 -0.44 26.12
CA ALA A 103 9.97 0.30 27.35
C ALA A 103 10.72 -0.26 28.56
N LEU A 104 10.77 -1.59 28.70
CA LEU A 104 11.61 -2.27 29.70
C LEU A 104 13.08 -1.91 29.51
N GLY A 105 13.58 -1.96 28.27
CA GLY A 105 14.93 -1.57 27.92
C GLY A 105 15.24 -0.12 28.28
N ALA A 106 14.32 0.81 28.08
CA ALA A 106 14.48 2.21 28.47
C ALA A 106 14.55 2.36 30.00
N GLY A 107 13.66 1.70 30.73
CA GLY A 107 13.66 1.70 32.20
C GLY A 107 14.95 1.14 32.80
N LEU A 108 15.48 0.06 32.23
CA LEU A 108 16.76 -0.54 32.63
C LEU A 108 17.97 0.36 32.36
N ARG A 109 17.90 1.26 31.36
CA ARG A 109 18.97 2.21 31.01
C ARG A 109 18.91 3.49 31.85
N TYR A 110 17.72 3.90 32.32
CA TYR A 110 17.48 5.20 32.96
C TYR A 110 18.43 5.53 34.13
N GLY A 111 18.81 4.52 34.93
CA GLY A 111 19.71 4.70 36.07
C GLY A 111 21.21 4.69 35.74
N ASN A 112 21.60 4.42 34.49
CA ASN A 112 23.00 4.21 34.11
C ASN A 112 23.36 4.84 32.75
N LEU A 113 22.87 6.06 32.54
CA LEU A 113 23.03 6.77 31.27
C LEU A 113 24.47 7.25 31.00
N ASP A 114 25.29 7.33 32.04
CA ASP A 114 26.68 7.79 32.00
C ASP A 114 27.69 6.63 31.91
N ALA A 115 27.20 5.40 31.75
CA ALA A 115 28.06 4.26 31.49
C ALA A 115 28.86 4.42 30.18
N SER A 116 30.07 3.86 30.15
CA SER A 116 30.86 3.76 28.93
C SER A 116 30.21 2.88 27.87
N HIS A 117 29.36 1.93 28.29
CA HIS A 117 28.62 1.04 27.39
C HIS A 117 27.29 0.61 28.01
N THR A 118 26.32 0.27 27.17
CA THR A 118 25.01 -0.25 27.61
C THR A 118 25.18 -1.64 28.23
N ALA A 119 24.59 -1.89 29.39
CA ALA A 119 24.64 -3.22 30.01
C ALA A 119 24.06 -4.31 29.10
N ALA A 120 24.58 -5.54 29.22
CA ALA A 120 24.21 -6.64 28.33
C ALA A 120 22.70 -6.96 28.33
N PHE A 121 22.06 -6.94 29.50
CA PHE A 121 20.64 -7.26 29.63
C PHE A 121 19.71 -6.28 28.87
N PRO A 122 19.81 -4.94 29.05
CA PRO A 122 19.04 -3.99 28.25
C PRO A 122 19.35 -4.06 26.74
N LEU A 123 20.59 -4.37 26.34
CA LEU A 123 20.95 -4.58 24.93
C LEU A 123 20.27 -5.83 24.35
N ILE A 124 20.36 -6.97 25.03
CA ILE A 124 19.68 -8.22 24.62
C ILE A 124 18.17 -8.01 24.51
N THR A 125 17.58 -7.30 25.48
CA THR A 125 16.14 -6.95 25.46
C THR A 125 15.78 -6.16 24.19
N SER A 126 16.58 -5.14 23.83
CA SER A 126 16.36 -4.35 22.61
C SER A 126 16.58 -5.17 21.33
N LEU A 127 17.53 -6.11 21.31
CA LEU A 127 17.77 -7.00 20.17
C LEU A 127 16.58 -7.94 19.91
N VAL A 128 16.01 -8.52 20.98
CA VAL A 128 14.79 -9.34 20.88
C VAL A 128 13.61 -8.48 20.41
N GLY A 129 13.45 -7.28 20.96
CA GLY A 129 12.43 -6.32 20.51
C GLY A 129 12.58 -5.96 19.03
N LEU A 130 13.81 -5.75 18.56
CA LEU A 130 14.11 -5.45 17.15
C LEU A 130 13.79 -6.62 16.21
N ALA A 131 14.07 -7.85 16.62
CA ALA A 131 13.72 -9.05 15.84
C ALA A 131 12.20 -9.20 15.70
N ILE A 132 11.45 -9.01 16.79
CA ILE A 132 9.98 -9.02 16.77
C ILE A 132 9.44 -7.90 15.89
N LEU A 133 9.99 -6.68 16.02
CA LEU A 133 9.62 -5.53 15.20
C LEU A 133 9.86 -5.81 13.71
N GLY A 134 10.98 -6.46 13.35
CA GLY A 134 11.30 -6.85 11.97
C GLY A 134 10.26 -7.81 11.38
N TYR A 135 9.91 -8.88 12.11
CA TYR A 135 8.86 -9.81 11.66
C TYR A 135 7.48 -9.15 11.61
N SER A 136 7.14 -8.33 12.61
CA SER A 136 5.89 -7.58 12.59
C SER A 136 5.82 -6.59 11.42
N GLY A 137 6.94 -5.95 11.08
CA GLY A 137 7.06 -5.06 9.92
C GLY A 137 6.80 -5.77 8.59
N TYR A 138 7.28 -7.02 8.44
CA TYR A 138 6.92 -7.87 7.30
C TYR A 138 5.40 -8.11 7.21
N LEU A 139 4.74 -8.44 8.33
CA LEU A 139 3.28 -8.61 8.36
C LEU A 139 2.54 -7.31 8.04
N GLY A 140 3.02 -6.17 8.53
CA GLY A 140 2.47 -4.84 8.22
C GLY A 140 2.55 -4.53 6.73
N GLY A 141 3.69 -4.84 6.10
CA GLY A 141 3.85 -4.75 4.65
C GLY A 141 2.87 -5.65 3.89
N HIS A 142 2.65 -6.89 4.34
CA HIS A 142 1.67 -7.79 3.74
C HIS A 142 0.24 -7.23 3.82
N LEU A 143 -0.16 -6.68 4.97
CA LEU A 143 -1.48 -6.06 5.16
C LEU A 143 -1.71 -4.88 4.22
N VAL A 144 -0.69 -4.04 4.01
CA VAL A 144 -0.80 -2.87 3.11
C VAL A 144 -0.74 -3.27 1.64
N TYR A 145 0.29 -4.02 1.23
CA TYR A 145 0.55 -4.30 -0.18
C TYR A 145 -0.19 -5.50 -0.74
N SER A 146 -0.44 -6.52 0.08
CA SER A 146 -1.09 -7.76 -0.35
C SER A 146 -2.56 -7.79 -0.02
N ASP A 147 -3.01 -7.20 1.10
CA ASP A 147 -4.43 -7.14 1.48
C ASP A 147 -5.10 -5.80 1.11
N GLY A 148 -4.36 -4.69 1.08
CA GLY A 148 -4.89 -3.36 0.77
C GLY A 148 -5.61 -2.69 1.94
N VAL A 149 -5.30 -3.10 3.17
CA VAL A 149 -5.85 -2.53 4.42
C VAL A 149 -5.42 -1.05 4.52
N ALA A 150 -6.36 -0.17 4.89
CA ALA A 150 -6.21 1.29 5.05
C ALA A 150 -5.83 2.08 3.78
N VAL A 151 -5.35 1.44 2.72
CA VAL A 151 -4.93 2.10 1.47
C VAL A 151 -5.90 1.93 0.31
N GLY A 152 -6.92 1.07 0.45
CA GLY A 152 -8.04 0.92 -0.48
C GLY A 152 -7.60 0.54 -1.89
N ARG A 153 -7.80 -0.73 -2.29
CA ARG A 153 -7.43 -1.17 -3.65
C ARG A 153 -8.17 -0.43 -4.78
N HIS A 154 -9.28 0.26 -4.52
CA HIS A 154 -10.17 0.73 -5.60
C HIS A 154 -10.77 2.13 -5.39
N ARG A 155 -10.27 2.95 -4.44
CA ARG A 155 -10.69 4.35 -4.33
C ARG A 155 -9.61 5.28 -4.84
N ARG A 156 -9.86 5.94 -5.97
CA ARG A 156 -9.09 7.10 -6.40
C ARG A 156 -9.92 8.35 -6.30
N ASP A 157 -9.31 9.36 -5.68
CA ASP A 157 -9.65 10.77 -5.77
C ASP A 157 -8.48 11.54 -6.43
N THR A 158 -7.61 10.82 -7.16
CA THR A 158 -6.50 11.38 -7.94
C THR A 158 -7.00 11.78 -9.32
N ARG A 159 -6.63 12.98 -9.77
CA ARG A 159 -6.93 13.44 -11.14
C ARG A 159 -6.36 12.47 -12.16
N LEU A 160 -7.18 12.15 -13.16
CA LEU A 160 -6.76 11.38 -14.32
C LEU A 160 -5.88 12.24 -15.23
N PRO A 161 -4.97 11.65 -16.01
CA PRO A 161 -4.21 12.38 -17.01
C PRO A 161 -5.12 13.11 -18.01
N GLU A 162 -4.67 14.26 -18.48
CA GLU A 162 -5.46 15.17 -19.33
C GLU A 162 -5.92 14.55 -20.65
N ASN A 163 -5.21 13.53 -21.14
CA ASN A 163 -5.57 12.77 -22.34
C ASN A 163 -6.61 11.66 -22.07
N THR A 164 -7.19 11.58 -20.87
CA THR A 164 -8.26 10.63 -20.56
C THR A 164 -9.56 11.09 -21.20
N VAL A 165 -10.18 10.22 -22.00
CA VAL A 165 -11.46 10.50 -22.62
C VAL A 165 -12.58 10.25 -21.60
N THR A 166 -13.19 11.31 -21.08
CA THR A 166 -14.31 11.21 -20.15
C THR A 166 -15.65 11.25 -20.90
N VAL A 167 -16.50 10.25 -20.66
CA VAL A 167 -17.83 10.13 -21.27
C VAL A 167 -18.85 9.76 -20.20
N SER A 168 -20.07 10.28 -20.31
CA SER A 168 -21.19 9.82 -19.49
C SER A 168 -22.15 8.98 -20.31
N ALA A 169 -22.68 7.91 -19.70
CA ALA A 169 -23.67 7.07 -20.33
C ALA A 169 -25.04 7.74 -20.45
N ALA A 170 -25.32 8.79 -19.64
CA ALA A 170 -26.62 9.44 -19.56
C ALA A 170 -27.82 8.46 -19.45
N GLY A 171 -27.61 7.30 -18.82
CA GLY A 171 -28.62 6.25 -18.69
C GLY A 171 -28.66 5.19 -19.80
N ALA A 172 -27.88 5.33 -20.88
CA ALA A 172 -27.79 4.34 -21.95
C ALA A 172 -27.07 3.06 -21.49
N ALA A 173 -27.43 1.92 -22.08
CA ALA A 173 -26.81 0.62 -21.79
C ALA A 173 -25.38 0.51 -22.36
N SER A 174 -25.07 1.24 -23.43
CA SER A 174 -23.73 1.33 -24.01
C SER A 174 -23.42 2.78 -24.40
N VAL A 175 -22.14 3.11 -24.40
CA VAL A 175 -21.63 4.48 -24.57
C VAL A 175 -20.55 4.49 -25.64
N VAL A 176 -20.70 5.35 -26.64
CA VAL A 176 -19.67 5.55 -27.66
C VAL A 176 -18.48 6.25 -27.01
N VAL A 177 -17.27 5.71 -27.22
CA VAL A 177 -16.03 6.30 -26.71
C VAL A 177 -15.31 7.01 -27.87
N PRO A 178 -15.23 8.36 -27.87
CA PRO A 178 -14.50 9.10 -28.89
C PRO A 178 -13.04 8.66 -29.01
N GLY A 179 -12.49 8.65 -30.22
CA GLY A 179 -11.11 8.23 -30.51
C GLY A 179 -10.87 6.72 -30.48
N ALA A 180 -11.71 5.92 -29.82
CA ALA A 180 -11.51 4.47 -29.74
C ALA A 180 -11.61 3.75 -31.10
N ALA A 181 -12.34 4.33 -32.05
CA ALA A 181 -12.43 3.82 -33.42
C ALA A 181 -11.16 4.10 -34.26
N GLU A 182 -10.35 5.08 -33.86
CA GLU A 182 -9.15 5.52 -34.57
C GLU A 182 -7.90 4.74 -34.14
N LEU A 183 -7.99 3.97 -33.06
CA LEU A 183 -6.91 3.14 -32.55
C LEU A 183 -6.41 2.15 -33.61
N ARG A 184 -5.11 2.21 -33.87
CA ARG A 184 -4.38 1.26 -34.72
C ARG A 184 -4.00 0.01 -33.91
N PRO A 185 -3.75 -1.14 -34.57
CA PRO A 185 -3.21 -2.32 -33.89
C PRO A 185 -1.99 -2.00 -33.04
N GLY A 186 -2.03 -2.37 -31.76
CA GLY A 186 -0.98 -2.08 -30.78
C GLY A 186 -1.24 -0.84 -29.93
N GLU A 187 -2.24 -0.01 -30.27
CA GLU A 187 -2.55 1.22 -29.54
C GLU A 187 -3.62 1.00 -28.46
N THR A 188 -3.61 1.92 -27.50
CA THR A 188 -4.47 1.97 -26.32
C THR A 188 -5.07 3.36 -26.16
N LEU A 189 -6.22 3.43 -25.51
CA LEU A 189 -6.89 4.66 -25.11
C LEU A 189 -7.38 4.51 -23.66
N ARG A 190 -7.14 5.51 -22.83
CA ARG A 190 -7.76 5.59 -21.51
C ARG A 190 -9.10 6.29 -21.61
N ALA A 191 -10.13 5.67 -21.06
CA ALA A 191 -11.47 6.23 -20.99
C ALA A 191 -12.01 6.20 -19.57
N GLU A 192 -12.79 7.20 -19.20
CA GLU A 192 -13.60 7.21 -17.99
C GLU A 192 -15.07 7.23 -18.40
N VAL A 193 -15.82 6.19 -18.02
CA VAL A 193 -17.26 6.07 -18.30
C VAL A 193 -18.02 6.03 -16.98
N ASP A 194 -18.82 7.05 -16.69
CA ASP A 194 -19.59 7.20 -15.45
C ASP A 194 -18.74 6.95 -14.17
N GLY A 195 -17.52 7.49 -14.12
CA GLY A 195 -16.59 7.34 -12.98
C GLY A 195 -15.78 6.05 -12.96
N THR A 196 -15.98 5.15 -13.93
CA THR A 196 -15.17 3.93 -14.08
C THR A 196 -14.10 4.14 -15.14
N VAL A 197 -12.83 4.03 -14.73
CA VAL A 197 -11.68 4.20 -15.62
C VAL A 197 -11.29 2.85 -16.22
N MET A 198 -11.13 2.83 -17.54
CA MET A 198 -10.84 1.64 -18.33
C MET A 198 -9.80 1.93 -19.42
N THR A 199 -9.11 0.87 -19.81
CA THR A 199 -8.30 0.85 -21.02
C THR A 199 -9.13 0.25 -22.16
N ILE A 200 -9.15 0.94 -23.29
CA ILE A 200 -9.56 0.38 -24.58
C ILE A 200 -8.29 0.09 -25.38
N ALA A 201 -8.19 -1.11 -25.92
CA ALA A 201 -7.00 -1.57 -26.65
C ALA A 201 -7.39 -2.17 -28.00
N ARG A 202 -6.57 -1.93 -29.02
CA ARG A 202 -6.75 -2.50 -30.36
C ARG A 202 -5.70 -3.57 -30.61
N THR A 203 -6.12 -4.83 -30.78
CA THR A 203 -5.26 -5.87 -31.35
C THR A 203 -5.30 -5.83 -32.87
N ALA A 204 -4.53 -6.70 -33.53
CA ALA A 204 -4.62 -6.87 -34.98
C ALA A 204 -6.02 -7.30 -35.48
N SER A 205 -6.85 -7.89 -34.60
CA SER A 205 -8.13 -8.50 -35.00
C SER A 205 -9.36 -7.97 -34.26
N GLN A 206 -9.22 -7.33 -33.10
CA GLN A 206 -10.39 -6.90 -32.29
C GLN A 206 -10.09 -5.69 -31.41
N THR A 207 -11.16 -5.04 -30.92
CA THR A 207 -11.08 -4.06 -29.82
C THR A 207 -11.41 -4.77 -28.51
N CYS A 208 -10.67 -4.47 -27.45
CA CYS A 208 -10.97 -4.94 -26.10
C CYS A 208 -11.15 -3.75 -25.15
N ALA A 209 -11.98 -3.90 -24.12
CA ALA A 209 -12.06 -2.97 -23.00
C ALA A 209 -11.91 -3.72 -21.67
N PHE A 210 -11.08 -3.20 -20.78
CA PHE A 210 -10.80 -3.76 -19.46
C PHE A 210 -10.42 -2.68 -18.47
N GLN A 211 -10.43 -2.97 -17.17
CA GLN A 211 -10.10 -2.00 -16.13
C GLN A 211 -8.72 -1.35 -16.37
N GLU A 212 -8.59 -0.05 -16.09
CA GLU A 212 -7.36 0.69 -16.38
C GLU A 212 -6.19 0.27 -15.48
N PHE A 213 -6.48 -0.09 -14.23
CA PHE A 213 -5.43 -0.28 -13.23
C PHE A 213 -5.12 -1.75 -13.04
N CYS A 214 -3.87 -2.11 -13.23
CA CYS A 214 -3.34 -3.45 -12.99
C CYS A 214 -3.66 -3.92 -11.57
N THR A 215 -4.16 -5.14 -11.42
CA THR A 215 -4.53 -5.74 -10.13
C THR A 215 -3.36 -5.99 -9.17
N HIS A 216 -2.11 -5.96 -9.66
CA HIS A 216 -0.93 -6.10 -8.80
C HIS A 216 -0.70 -4.85 -7.93
N ARG A 217 -0.49 -3.69 -8.57
CA ARG A 217 -0.12 -2.43 -7.90
C ARG A 217 -0.69 -1.19 -8.60
N PHE A 218 -1.80 -1.31 -9.32
CA PHE A 218 -2.47 -0.19 -10.00
C PHE A 218 -1.70 0.51 -11.12
N GLY A 219 -0.78 -0.22 -11.75
CA GLY A 219 -0.10 0.28 -12.95
C GLY A 219 -1.11 0.63 -14.05
N PRO A 220 -0.92 1.75 -14.76
CA PRO A 220 -1.80 2.21 -15.83
C PRO A 220 -1.66 1.32 -17.06
N LEU A 221 -2.63 0.45 -17.30
CA LEU A 221 -2.58 -0.50 -18.40
C LEU A 221 -2.68 0.18 -19.77
N SER A 222 -3.31 1.35 -19.86
CA SER A 222 -3.29 2.14 -21.10
C SER A 222 -1.90 2.66 -21.47
N GLU A 223 -0.95 2.74 -20.52
CA GLU A 223 0.46 3.07 -20.79
C GLU A 223 1.31 1.81 -20.97
N GLY A 224 0.69 0.64 -20.97
CA GLY A 224 1.33 -0.64 -21.25
C GLY A 224 1.62 -0.84 -22.74
N ARG A 225 2.02 -2.07 -23.07
CA ARG A 225 2.20 -2.50 -24.46
C ARG A 225 1.39 -3.76 -24.73
N ILE A 226 1.03 -3.95 -25.99
CA ILE A 226 0.31 -5.13 -26.45
C ILE A 226 1.31 -6.13 -27.05
N GLU A 227 1.29 -7.37 -26.56
CA GLU A 227 2.04 -8.50 -27.14
C GLU A 227 1.06 -9.61 -27.53
N GLY A 228 0.81 -9.76 -28.84
CA GLY A 228 -0.23 -10.67 -29.33
C GLY A 228 -1.63 -10.24 -28.86
N ASN A 229 -2.24 -11.03 -27.97
CA ASN A 229 -3.52 -10.73 -27.34
C ASN A 229 -3.38 -10.33 -25.86
N GLU A 230 -2.15 -10.12 -25.39
CA GLU A 230 -1.87 -9.80 -24.00
C GLU A 230 -1.56 -8.32 -23.80
N MET A 231 -2.10 -7.75 -22.73
CA MET A 231 -1.67 -6.45 -22.21
C MET A 231 -0.54 -6.67 -21.23
N VAL A 232 0.61 -6.03 -21.47
CA VAL A 232 1.77 -6.04 -20.57
C VAL A 232 1.83 -4.76 -19.76
N CYS A 233 1.61 -4.87 -18.45
CA CYS A 233 1.66 -3.74 -17.52
C CYS A 233 3.03 -3.02 -17.56
N PRO A 234 3.07 -1.68 -17.62
CA PRO A 234 4.33 -0.95 -17.76
C PRO A 234 5.21 -1.02 -16.52
N TRP A 235 4.63 -1.21 -15.33
CA TRP A 235 5.38 -1.16 -14.06
C TRP A 235 6.13 -2.45 -13.76
N HIS A 236 5.41 -3.56 -13.58
CA HIS A 236 6.00 -4.83 -13.12
C HIS A 236 5.80 -5.98 -14.12
N ARG A 237 5.39 -5.66 -15.36
CA ARG A 237 5.28 -6.62 -16.48
C ARG A 237 4.28 -7.76 -16.29
N SER A 238 3.34 -7.65 -15.36
CA SER A 238 2.19 -8.56 -15.33
C SER A 238 1.47 -8.56 -16.67
N ARG A 239 1.08 -9.74 -17.11
CA ARG A 239 0.41 -9.96 -18.39
C ARG A 239 -1.01 -10.45 -18.17
N PHE A 240 -1.90 -9.96 -19.03
CA PHE A 240 -3.31 -10.29 -18.99
C PHE A 240 -3.82 -10.55 -20.41
N ASP A 241 -4.56 -11.64 -20.64
CA ASP A 241 -5.30 -11.82 -21.89
C ASP A 241 -6.38 -10.72 -21.96
N MET A 242 -6.32 -9.86 -22.96
CA MET A 242 -7.17 -8.66 -23.03
C MET A 242 -8.65 -8.96 -23.27
N ARG A 243 -9.00 -10.16 -23.74
CA ARG A 243 -10.40 -10.54 -24.02
C ARG A 243 -11.10 -11.05 -22.78
N SER A 244 -10.41 -11.87 -22.00
CA SER A 244 -10.93 -12.53 -20.81
C SER A 244 -10.55 -11.82 -19.51
N GLY A 245 -9.53 -10.98 -19.53
CA GLY A 245 -8.94 -10.34 -18.35
C GLY A 245 -8.03 -11.26 -17.53
N LYS A 246 -7.90 -12.53 -17.90
CA LYS A 246 -7.14 -13.52 -17.12
C LYS A 246 -5.68 -13.14 -16.98
N VAL A 247 -5.14 -13.28 -15.78
CA VAL A 247 -3.69 -13.21 -15.56
C VAL A 247 -3.02 -14.37 -16.29
N THR A 248 -2.09 -14.05 -17.18
CA THR A 248 -1.27 -15.04 -17.89
C THR A 248 0.16 -15.07 -17.36
N GLN A 249 0.65 -13.96 -16.80
CA GLN A 249 1.94 -13.89 -16.13
C GLN A 249 1.89 -12.90 -14.96
N GLY A 250 2.43 -13.32 -13.81
CA GLY A 250 2.53 -12.49 -12.61
C GLY A 250 3.50 -11.30 -12.76
N PRO A 251 3.66 -10.46 -11.72
CA PRO A 251 3.29 -10.70 -10.32
C PRO A 251 1.81 -10.52 -9.94
N ALA A 252 0.95 -10.01 -10.83
CA ALA A 252 -0.49 -10.04 -10.60
C ALA A 252 -0.98 -11.48 -10.36
N ASN A 253 -2.01 -11.64 -9.53
CA ASN A 253 -2.65 -12.93 -9.23
C ASN A 253 -4.18 -12.83 -9.17
N VAL A 254 -4.74 -11.69 -9.59
CA VAL A 254 -6.17 -11.43 -9.68
C VAL A 254 -6.45 -10.96 -11.11
N ASP A 255 -7.46 -11.56 -11.73
CA ASP A 255 -7.87 -11.25 -13.11
C ASP A 255 -8.43 -9.81 -13.23
N LEU A 256 -8.33 -9.23 -14.42
CA LEU A 256 -8.94 -7.94 -14.75
C LEU A 256 -10.44 -8.10 -14.97
N ARG A 257 -11.21 -7.10 -14.55
CA ARG A 257 -12.56 -6.87 -15.06
C ARG A 257 -12.47 -6.46 -16.54
N THR A 258 -13.23 -7.14 -17.39
CA THR A 258 -13.46 -6.77 -18.79
C THR A 258 -14.82 -6.11 -18.94
N PHE A 259 -14.98 -5.33 -20.02
CA PHE A 259 -16.23 -4.67 -20.38
C PHE A 259 -16.61 -5.07 -21.79
N ALA A 260 -17.90 -5.35 -22.02
CA ALA A 260 -18.37 -5.64 -23.36
C ALA A 260 -18.15 -4.41 -24.25
N ILE A 261 -17.60 -4.63 -25.44
CA ILE A 261 -17.25 -3.59 -26.40
C ILE A 261 -17.71 -4.01 -27.79
N GLU A 262 -18.39 -3.12 -28.50
CA GLU A 262 -18.91 -3.35 -29.84
C GLU A 262 -18.36 -2.30 -30.80
N THR A 263 -18.03 -2.73 -32.01
CA THR A 263 -17.69 -1.82 -33.12
C THR A 263 -18.82 -1.87 -34.15
N ARG A 264 -19.59 -0.78 -34.30
CA ARG A 264 -20.72 -0.71 -35.23
C ARG A 264 -20.76 0.63 -35.96
N GLY A 265 -20.82 0.57 -37.30
CA GLY A 265 -20.93 1.76 -38.15
C GLY A 265 -19.79 2.77 -37.93
N GLY A 266 -18.55 2.28 -37.84
CA GLY A 266 -17.36 3.13 -37.63
C GLY A 266 -17.22 3.72 -36.22
N ARG A 267 -18.06 3.31 -35.26
CA ARG A 267 -17.99 3.75 -33.86
C ARG A 267 -17.69 2.59 -32.94
N VAL A 268 -16.99 2.87 -31.85
CA VAL A 268 -16.69 1.91 -30.78
C VAL A 268 -17.48 2.32 -29.55
N ALA A 269 -18.30 1.39 -29.04
CA ALA A 269 -19.11 1.59 -27.85
C ALA A 269 -18.78 0.55 -26.78
N VAL A 270 -18.73 0.97 -25.52
CA VAL A 270 -18.51 0.11 -24.37
C VAL A 270 -19.79 0.03 -23.55
N GLU A 271 -20.12 -1.16 -23.05
CA GLU A 271 -21.21 -1.36 -22.11
C GLU A 271 -21.01 -0.49 -20.86
N ARG A 272 -22.09 0.13 -20.41
CA ARG A 272 -22.07 0.96 -19.21
C ARG A 272 -21.61 0.10 -18.02
N PRO A 273 -20.55 0.50 -17.31
CA PRO A 273 -20.15 -0.18 -16.10
C PRO A 273 -21.27 -0.14 -15.07
N THR A 274 -21.82 -1.30 -14.73
CA THR A 274 -22.67 -1.41 -13.55
C THR A 274 -21.77 -1.21 -12.32
N LYS A 275 -22.26 -0.46 -11.32
CA LYS A 275 -21.61 -0.41 -10.01
C LYS A 275 -21.55 -1.84 -9.51
N SER A 276 -20.34 -2.41 -9.41
CA SER A 276 -20.16 -3.68 -8.71
C SER A 276 -20.68 -3.50 -7.29
N ALA A 277 -21.59 -4.39 -6.89
CA ALA A 277 -22.10 -4.48 -5.52
C ALA A 277 -20.98 -4.79 -4.53
#